data_AF-A0A962MDF6-F1
#
_entry.id   AF-A0A962MDF6-F1
#
_cell.length_a   1.000
_cell.length_b   1.000
_cell.length_c   1.000
_cell.angle_alpha   90.00
_cell.angle_beta   90.00
_cell.angle_gamma   90.00
#
_symmetry.space_group_name_H-M   'P 1'
#
loop_
_entity.id
_entity.type
_entity.pdbx_description
1 polymer ?
#
loop_
_entity_poly.entity_id
_entity_poly.type
_entity_poly.pdbx_seq_one_letter_code
_entity_poly.pdbx_strand_id
1 'polypeptide(L)'
;MPATPAAQPMPDAKELLAGVIGGKPVTLSEDHVSELVMTGLESRFPGRAEKMVKGIKTDIREAGMTVEMVIDPREIPWEDLPPKAREARKIAGQFGLDMQKEIAVRLDGKPHREGDYLVFDDGASLKVGRIALPLAGLQYQLFPGNDQPLGIPVGELPFNNVELREGQLVLKKE
;
A
#
# COMPACT_ATOMS: atom_id res chain seq x y z
N MET A 1 3.96 -12.30 -33.23
CA MET A 1 4.25 -12.26 -31.78
C MET A 1 4.60 -10.83 -31.43
N PRO A 2 3.75 -10.07 -30.72
CA PRO A 2 4.13 -8.75 -30.22
C PRO A 2 5.22 -8.90 -29.16
N ALA A 3 6.25 -8.07 -29.26
CA ALA A 3 7.35 -8.05 -28.30
C ALA A 3 6.84 -7.60 -26.93
N THR A 4 7.20 -8.33 -25.88
CA THR A 4 7.02 -7.90 -24.49
C THR A 4 7.72 -6.55 -24.32
N PRO A 5 7.03 -5.49 -23.85
CA PRO A 5 7.70 -4.25 -23.50
C PRO A 5 8.75 -4.55 -22.43
N ALA A 6 9.99 -4.14 -22.69
CA ALA A 6 11.04 -4.21 -21.69
C ALA A 6 10.57 -3.46 -20.44
N ALA A 7 10.66 -4.11 -19.27
CA ALA A 7 10.45 -3.45 -17.99
C ALA A 7 11.34 -2.21 -17.96
N GLN A 8 10.72 -1.03 -17.94
CA GLN A 8 11.46 0.20 -17.80
C GLN A 8 12.11 0.16 -16.41
N PRO A 9 13.42 0.44 -16.31
CA PRO A 9 14.06 0.56 -15.00
C PRO A 9 13.32 1.63 -14.21
N MET A 10 13.09 1.36 -12.92
CA MET A 10 12.56 2.34 -11.97
C MET A 10 13.31 3.66 -12.16
N PRO A 11 12.62 4.81 -12.31
CA PRO A 11 13.28 6.09 -12.08
C PRO A 11 13.80 6.06 -10.65
N ASP A 12 15.09 6.39 -10.48
CA ASP A 12 15.74 6.40 -9.16
C ASP A 12 14.86 7.22 -8.19
N ALA A 13 14.76 6.82 -6.90
CA ALA A 13 14.06 7.60 -5.90
C ALA A 13 14.51 9.08 -5.91
N LYS A 14 15.77 9.35 -6.27
CA LYS A 14 16.30 10.69 -6.53
C LYS A 14 15.76 11.37 -7.78
N GLU A 15 15.48 10.65 -8.86
CA GLU A 15 14.88 11.17 -10.09
C GLU A 15 13.38 11.46 -9.90
N LEU A 16 12.67 10.62 -9.16
CA LEU A 16 11.30 10.90 -8.72
C LEU A 16 11.27 12.19 -7.88
N LEU A 17 12.13 12.30 -6.86
CA LEU A 17 12.28 13.51 -6.05
C LEU A 17 12.67 14.74 -6.88
N ALA A 18 13.61 14.62 -7.82
CA ALA A 18 14.05 15.71 -8.68
C ALA A 18 12.96 16.20 -9.65
N GLY A 19 12.11 15.30 -10.16
CA GLY A 19 10.96 15.64 -10.99
C GLY A 19 9.92 16.48 -10.25
N VAL A 20 9.68 16.18 -8.97
CA VAL A 20 8.67 16.88 -8.15
C VAL A 20 9.19 18.23 -7.68
N ILE A 21 10.47 18.32 -7.30
CA ILE A 21 11.11 19.59 -6.94
C ILE A 21 11.10 20.57 -8.13
N GLY A 22 11.16 20.04 -9.36
CA GLY A 22 11.05 20.83 -10.60
C GLY A 22 9.62 21.24 -11.00
N GLY A 23 8.58 20.90 -10.22
CA GLY A 23 7.19 21.23 -10.53
C GLY A 23 6.58 20.43 -11.68
N LYS A 24 7.18 19.30 -12.07
CA LYS A 24 6.62 18.42 -13.10
C LYS A 24 5.72 17.35 -12.48
N PRO A 25 4.62 16.96 -13.15
CA PRO A 25 3.81 15.84 -12.70
C PRO A 25 4.64 14.57 -12.59
N VAL A 26 4.52 13.87 -11.46
CA VAL A 26 5.11 12.53 -11.29
C VAL A 26 4.10 11.50 -11.74
N THR A 27 4.52 10.57 -12.58
CA THR A 27 3.67 9.46 -13.00
C THR A 27 4.23 8.17 -12.44
N LEU A 28 3.43 7.49 -11.64
CA LEU A 28 3.75 6.20 -11.06
C LEU A 28 2.96 5.12 -11.80
N SER A 29 3.65 4.11 -12.33
CA SER A 29 3.01 2.91 -12.87
C SER A 29 2.55 1.98 -11.75
N GLU A 30 1.82 0.92 -12.10
CA GLU A 30 1.46 -0.16 -11.17
C GLU A 30 2.68 -0.78 -10.48
N ASP A 31 3.77 -0.97 -11.22
CA ASP A 31 5.03 -1.48 -10.67
C ASP A 31 5.66 -0.49 -9.68
N HIS A 32 5.65 0.82 -9.99
CA HIS A 32 6.14 1.86 -9.07
C HIS A 32 5.34 1.89 -7.77
N VAL A 33 4.02 1.78 -7.83
CA VAL A 33 3.18 1.73 -6.62
C VAL A 33 3.46 0.46 -5.81
N SER A 34 3.64 -0.67 -6.48
CA SER A 34 3.99 -1.93 -5.83
C SER A 34 5.32 -1.85 -5.08
N GLU A 35 6.34 -1.21 -5.67
CA GLU A 35 7.63 -0.96 -4.99
C GLU A 35 7.51 0.03 -3.83
N LEU A 36 6.70 1.08 -3.95
CA LEU A 36 6.45 2.00 -2.84
C LEU A 36 5.83 1.29 -1.64
N VAL A 37 4.88 0.39 -1.88
CA VAL A 37 4.28 -0.43 -0.81
C VAL A 37 5.35 -1.33 -0.18
N MET A 38 6.17 -2.01 -0.97
CA MET A 38 7.27 -2.84 -0.45
C MET A 38 8.29 -2.02 0.35
N THR A 39 8.64 -0.82 -0.11
CA THR A 39 9.55 0.10 0.59
C THR A 39 8.96 0.57 1.91
N GLY A 40 7.65 0.88 1.94
CA GLY A 40 6.94 1.22 3.17
C GLY A 40 6.94 0.06 4.18
N LEU A 41 6.77 -1.17 3.70
CA LEU A 41 6.86 -2.36 4.54
C LEU A 41 8.28 -2.61 5.06
N GLU A 42 9.30 -2.44 4.21
CA GLU A 42 10.71 -2.60 4.59
C GLU A 42 11.14 -1.54 5.61
N SER A 43 10.68 -0.30 5.47
CA SER A 43 10.90 0.75 6.47
C SER A 43 10.32 0.39 7.83
N ARG A 44 9.17 -0.32 7.86
CA ARG A 44 8.50 -0.73 9.10
C ARG A 44 8.99 -2.06 9.66
N PHE A 45 9.44 -2.97 8.79
CA PHE A 45 9.93 -4.32 9.13
C PHE A 45 11.26 -4.62 8.41
N PRO A 46 12.36 -3.97 8.81
CA PRO A 46 13.64 -4.10 8.11
C PRO A 46 14.13 -5.56 8.02
N GLY A 47 14.51 -6.00 6.82
CA GLY A 47 15.01 -7.33 6.50
C GLY A 47 13.96 -8.43 6.50
N ARG A 48 12.67 -8.08 6.63
CA ARG A 48 11.55 -9.04 6.71
C ARG A 48 10.47 -8.81 5.65
N ALA A 49 10.42 -7.66 4.98
CA ALA A 49 9.34 -7.37 4.05
C ALA A 49 9.25 -8.39 2.90
N GLU A 50 10.38 -8.75 2.28
CA GLU A 50 10.43 -9.76 1.21
C GLU A 50 10.04 -11.18 1.65
N LYS A 51 10.26 -11.50 2.93
CA LYS A 51 9.85 -12.81 3.49
C LYS A 51 8.37 -12.82 3.82
N MET A 52 7.87 -11.69 4.30
CA MET A 52 6.46 -11.50 4.64
C MET A 52 5.59 -11.38 3.41
N VAL A 53 6.02 -10.72 2.33
CA VAL A 53 5.23 -10.51 1.12
C VAL A 53 5.81 -11.33 -0.03
N LYS A 54 5.07 -12.37 -0.44
CA LYS A 54 5.47 -13.25 -1.55
C LYS A 54 5.16 -12.71 -2.92
N GLY A 55 4.24 -11.76 -2.99
CA GLY A 55 3.85 -11.11 -4.22
C GLY A 55 2.97 -9.92 -3.95
N ILE A 56 3.16 -8.88 -4.74
CA ILE A 56 2.31 -7.71 -4.78
C ILE A 56 1.93 -7.46 -6.24
N LYS A 57 0.67 -7.10 -6.45
CA LYS A 57 0.15 -6.70 -7.75
C LYS A 57 -0.71 -5.48 -7.53
N THR A 58 -0.46 -4.45 -8.33
CA THR A 58 -1.28 -3.24 -8.34
C THR A 58 -2.03 -3.17 -9.67
N ASP A 59 -3.29 -2.75 -9.63
CA ASP A 59 -4.13 -2.48 -10.81
C ASP A 59 -4.68 -1.07 -10.65
N ILE A 60 -4.34 -0.18 -11.60
CA ILE A 60 -4.73 1.23 -11.55
C ILE A 60 -5.74 1.52 -12.66
N ARG A 61 -6.94 1.96 -12.27
CA ARG A 61 -8.01 2.36 -13.19
C ARG A 61 -8.49 3.76 -12.85
N GLU A 62 -9.15 4.42 -13.78
CA GLU A 62 -9.77 5.74 -13.54
C GLU A 62 -10.73 5.74 -12.34
N ALA A 63 -11.43 4.62 -12.13
CA ALA A 63 -12.38 4.47 -11.04
C ALA A 63 -11.74 4.19 -9.67
N GLY A 64 -10.46 3.81 -9.61
CA GLY A 64 -9.81 3.42 -8.35
C GLY A 64 -8.56 2.58 -8.55
N MET A 65 -7.87 2.34 -7.44
CA MET A 65 -6.68 1.54 -7.37
C MET A 65 -6.95 0.28 -6.56
N THR A 66 -6.47 -0.86 -7.06
CA THR A 66 -6.48 -2.14 -6.34
C THR A 66 -5.04 -2.55 -6.07
N VAL A 67 -4.73 -2.87 -4.81
CA VAL A 67 -3.44 -3.45 -4.42
C VAL A 67 -3.70 -4.84 -3.83
N GLU A 68 -3.24 -5.88 -4.51
CA GLU A 68 -3.34 -7.27 -4.07
C GLU A 68 -1.96 -7.75 -3.59
N MET A 69 -1.91 -8.30 -2.38
CA MET A 69 -0.69 -8.80 -1.75
C MET A 69 -0.90 -10.22 -1.24
N VAL A 70 0.12 -11.07 -1.38
CA VAL A 70 0.15 -12.39 -0.76
C VAL A 70 1.13 -12.33 0.40
N ILE A 71 0.59 -12.47 1.62
CA ILE A 71 1.36 -12.35 2.85
C ILE A 71 1.58 -13.73 3.47
N ASP A 72 2.79 -14.03 3.91
CA ASP A 72 3.10 -15.17 4.78
C ASP A 72 2.98 -14.74 6.26
N PRO A 73 1.87 -15.09 6.94
CA PRO A 73 1.64 -14.68 8.32
C PRO A 73 2.64 -15.29 9.32
N ARG A 74 3.43 -16.29 8.92
CA ARG A 74 4.45 -16.92 9.76
C ARG A 74 5.69 -16.06 9.92
N GLU A 75 5.97 -15.22 8.93
CA GLU A 75 7.12 -14.29 8.93
C GLU A 75 6.77 -12.96 9.62
N ILE A 76 5.49 -12.72 9.94
CA ILE A 76 5.06 -11.53 10.67
C ILE A 76 5.58 -11.62 12.12
N PRO A 77 6.36 -10.64 12.60
CA PRO A 77 6.85 -10.65 13.96
C PRO A 77 5.77 -10.16 14.93
N TRP A 78 4.82 -11.04 15.21
CA TRP A 78 3.63 -10.71 16.01
C TRP A 78 3.97 -10.09 17.36
N GLU A 79 5.07 -10.47 17.99
CA GLU A 79 5.50 -9.91 19.28
C GLU A 79 5.94 -8.44 19.21
N ASP A 80 6.43 -8.00 18.05
CA ASP A 80 6.88 -6.63 17.81
C ASP A 80 5.68 -5.70 17.46
N LEU A 81 4.48 -6.27 17.30
CA LEU A 81 3.29 -5.52 16.96
C LEU A 81 2.56 -4.97 18.20
N PRO A 82 1.84 -3.83 18.06
CA PRO A 82 1.01 -3.28 19.12
C PRO A 82 0.05 -4.33 19.71
N PRO A 83 -0.31 -4.26 21.01
CA PRO A 83 -1.17 -5.24 21.67
C PRO A 83 -2.48 -5.54 20.91
N LYS A 84 -3.12 -4.51 20.33
CA LYS A 84 -4.35 -4.69 19.53
C LYS A 84 -4.13 -5.45 18.23
N ALA A 85 -2.98 -5.29 17.58
CA ALA A 85 -2.64 -6.09 16.40
C ALA A 85 -2.36 -7.57 16.78
N ARG A 86 -1.83 -7.82 17.97
CA ARG A 86 -1.72 -9.19 18.53
C ARG A 86 -3.08 -9.81 18.83
N GLU A 87 -4.04 -9.01 19.30
CA GLU A 87 -5.42 -9.46 19.47
C GLU A 87 -6.10 -9.74 18.12
N ALA A 88 -5.85 -8.92 17.11
CA ALA A 88 -6.35 -9.14 15.75
C ALA A 88 -5.91 -10.51 15.20
N ARG A 89 -4.70 -10.99 15.52
CA ARG A 89 -4.25 -12.36 15.19
C ARG A 89 -5.16 -13.43 15.80
N LYS A 90 -5.52 -13.29 17.08
CA LYS A 90 -6.39 -14.24 17.79
C LYS A 90 -7.79 -14.24 17.17
N ILE A 91 -8.31 -13.06 16.88
CA ILE A 91 -9.61 -12.85 16.26
C ILE A 91 -9.63 -13.44 14.85
N ALA A 92 -8.60 -13.19 14.05
CA ALA A 92 -8.47 -13.74 12.72
C ALA A 92 -8.47 -15.28 12.72
N GLY A 93 -7.83 -15.92 13.71
CA GLY A 93 -7.92 -17.37 13.93
C GLY A 93 -9.35 -17.87 14.21
N GLN A 94 -10.16 -17.08 14.92
CA GLN A 94 -11.58 -17.40 15.17
C GLN A 94 -12.44 -17.29 13.91
N PHE A 95 -12.07 -16.42 12.97
CA PHE A 95 -12.74 -16.26 11.67
C PHE A 95 -12.25 -17.25 10.61
N GLY A 96 -11.45 -18.26 10.99
CA GLY A 96 -10.97 -19.30 10.08
C GLY A 96 -9.87 -18.84 9.14
N LEU A 97 -9.18 -17.73 9.44
CA LEU A 97 -7.94 -17.39 8.75
C LEU A 97 -6.84 -18.34 9.25
N ASP A 98 -6.41 -19.22 8.35
CA ASP A 98 -5.35 -20.18 8.62
C ASP A 98 -3.99 -19.46 8.63
N MET A 99 -3.51 -19.12 9.82
CA MET A 99 -2.22 -18.47 10.05
C MET A 99 -1.01 -19.37 9.72
N GLN A 100 -1.23 -20.60 9.24
CA GLN A 100 -0.19 -21.48 8.73
C GLN A 100 -0.06 -21.41 7.19
N LYS A 101 -0.95 -20.68 6.52
CA LYS A 101 -1.00 -20.54 5.06
C LYS A 101 -0.83 -19.09 4.65
N GLU A 102 -0.45 -18.92 3.40
CA GLU A 102 -0.43 -17.62 2.74
C GLU A 102 -1.82 -16.98 2.73
N ILE A 103 -1.86 -15.69 2.98
CA ILE A 103 -3.08 -14.90 3.06
C ILE A 103 -3.08 -13.89 1.92
N ALA A 104 -4.09 -13.98 1.06
CA ALA A 104 -4.37 -12.96 0.06
C ALA A 104 -5.05 -11.76 0.74
N VAL A 105 -4.40 -10.61 0.64
CA VAL A 105 -4.89 -9.31 1.10
C VAL A 105 -5.12 -8.44 -0.12
N ARG A 106 -6.26 -7.79 -0.19
CA ARG A 106 -6.60 -6.88 -1.29
C ARG A 106 -7.10 -5.56 -0.72
N LEU A 107 -6.52 -4.46 -1.16
CA LEU A 107 -6.94 -3.12 -0.83
C LEU A 107 -7.58 -2.50 -2.07
N ASP A 108 -8.85 -2.12 -1.96
CA ASP A 108 -9.59 -1.41 -3.01
C ASP A 108 -9.89 0.01 -2.51
N GLY A 109 -9.61 1.05 -3.30
CA GLY A 109 -10.03 2.42 -2.97
C GLY A 109 -9.45 3.47 -3.91
N LYS A 110 -9.80 4.74 -3.69
CA LYS A 110 -9.22 5.88 -4.41
C LYS A 110 -8.15 6.55 -3.55
N PRO A 111 -6.89 6.63 -4.00
CA PRO A 111 -5.87 7.34 -3.26
C PRO A 111 -6.06 8.85 -3.40
N HIS A 112 -5.76 9.58 -2.33
CA HIS A 112 -5.68 11.03 -2.30
C HIS A 112 -4.57 11.46 -1.34
N ARG A 113 -4.23 12.76 -1.35
CA ARG A 113 -3.21 13.30 -0.45
C ARG A 113 -3.85 13.72 0.88
N GLU A 114 -3.21 13.33 1.97
CA GLU A 114 -3.47 13.87 3.30
C GLU A 114 -2.13 14.13 4.00
N GLY A 115 -1.77 15.41 4.14
CA GLY A 115 -0.46 15.80 4.70
C GLY A 115 0.71 15.26 3.86
N ASP A 116 1.57 14.47 4.50
CA ASP A 116 2.75 13.81 3.88
C ASP A 116 2.48 12.35 3.51
N TYR A 117 1.20 11.98 3.39
CA TYR A 117 0.76 10.62 3.11
C TYR A 117 -0.14 10.55 1.88
N LEU A 118 0.01 9.47 1.13
CA LEU A 118 -0.99 9.01 0.17
C LEU A 118 -1.93 8.06 0.90
N VAL A 119 -3.15 8.49 1.13
CA VAL A 119 -4.17 7.75 1.88
C VAL A 119 -5.27 7.30 0.94
N PHE A 120 -6.06 6.31 1.33
CA PHE A 120 -7.23 5.90 0.56
C PHE A 120 -8.50 6.58 1.10
N ASP A 121 -9.47 6.77 0.22
CA ASP A 121 -10.78 7.34 0.55
C ASP A 121 -11.58 6.53 1.58
N ASP A 122 -12.61 7.14 2.17
CA ASP A 122 -13.47 6.49 3.17
C ASP A 122 -14.20 5.24 2.63
N GLY A 123 -14.39 5.17 1.31
CA GLY A 123 -14.96 4.03 0.62
C GLY A 123 -14.00 2.84 0.49
N ALA A 124 -12.73 3.00 0.90
CA ALA A 124 -11.73 1.97 0.75
C ALA A 124 -11.99 0.76 1.64
N SER A 125 -11.67 -0.42 1.12
CA SER A 125 -11.87 -1.68 1.82
C SER A 125 -10.63 -2.57 1.74
N LEU A 126 -10.28 -3.15 2.89
CA LEU A 126 -9.29 -4.21 3.00
C LEU A 126 -10.01 -5.56 3.01
N LYS A 127 -9.77 -6.36 1.99
CA LYS A 127 -10.25 -7.73 1.88
C LYS A 127 -9.16 -8.70 2.29
N VAL A 128 -9.50 -9.64 3.16
CA VAL A 128 -8.62 -10.73 3.61
C VAL A 128 -9.37 -12.03 3.37
N GLY A 129 -9.00 -12.75 2.31
CA GLY A 129 -9.78 -13.89 1.83
C GLY A 129 -11.21 -13.51 1.47
N ARG A 130 -12.20 -13.98 2.24
CA ARG A 130 -13.64 -13.70 2.04
C ARG A 130 -14.17 -12.55 2.89
N ILE A 131 -13.35 -11.99 3.78
CA ILE A 131 -13.76 -10.95 4.73
C ILE A 131 -13.40 -9.60 4.12
N ALA A 132 -14.34 -8.67 4.05
CA ALA A 132 -14.11 -7.29 3.62
C ALA A 132 -14.30 -6.34 4.81
N LEU A 133 -13.29 -5.52 5.10
CA LEU A 133 -13.25 -4.61 6.23
C LEU A 133 -13.07 -3.17 5.72
N PRO A 134 -13.92 -2.20 6.11
CA PRO A 134 -13.71 -0.80 5.76
C PRO A 134 -12.40 -0.27 6.35
N LEU A 135 -11.60 0.43 5.54
CA LEU A 135 -10.28 0.89 5.95
C LEU A 135 -10.35 1.92 7.09
N ALA A 136 -11.33 2.83 7.03
CA ALA A 136 -11.58 3.81 8.08
C ALA A 136 -11.79 3.15 9.45
N GLY A 137 -12.50 2.01 9.50
CA GLY A 137 -12.72 1.27 10.74
C GLY A 137 -11.45 0.60 11.29
N LEU A 138 -10.54 0.17 10.41
CA LEU A 138 -9.32 -0.52 10.80
C LEU A 138 -8.30 0.41 11.46
N GLN A 139 -8.18 1.66 11.04
CA GLN A 139 -7.26 2.62 11.65
C GLN A 139 -7.54 2.82 13.14
N TYR A 140 -8.79 3.14 13.51
CA TYR A 140 -9.19 3.33 14.90
C TYR A 140 -9.07 2.05 15.75
N GLN A 141 -9.34 0.89 15.14
CA GLN A 141 -9.31 -0.39 15.85
C GLN A 141 -7.89 -0.90 16.09
N LEU A 142 -7.03 -0.84 15.08
CA LEU A 142 -5.68 -1.40 15.14
C LEU A 142 -4.66 -0.45 15.76
N PHE A 143 -4.85 0.87 15.62
CA PHE A 143 -3.90 1.90 16.06
C PHE A 143 -4.57 3.00 16.90
N PRO A 144 -5.13 2.67 18.07
CA PRO A 144 -5.78 3.64 18.94
C PRO A 144 -4.79 4.71 19.42
N GLY A 145 -5.16 5.99 19.28
CA GLY A 145 -4.30 7.11 19.66
C GLY A 145 -3.11 7.35 18.73
N ASN A 146 -3.07 6.67 17.57
CA ASN A 146 -2.18 7.05 16.49
C ASN A 146 -2.95 7.95 15.53
N ASP A 147 -2.62 9.24 15.53
CA ASP A 147 -3.21 10.22 14.62
C ASP A 147 -2.60 10.14 13.21
N GLN A 148 -1.61 9.27 12.98
CA GLN A 148 -1.08 9.05 11.64
C GLN A 148 -2.09 8.27 10.79
N PRO A 149 -2.42 8.78 9.58
CA PRO A 149 -3.34 8.10 8.70
C PRO A 149 -2.74 6.78 8.19
N LEU A 150 -3.61 5.82 7.88
CA LEU A 150 -3.19 4.56 7.26
C LEU A 150 -2.91 4.81 5.77
N GLY A 151 -1.71 5.31 5.47
CA GLY A 151 -1.30 5.70 4.14
C GLY A 151 0.15 5.35 3.82
N ILE A 152 0.50 5.50 2.55
CA ILE A 152 1.86 5.35 2.06
C ILE A 152 2.58 6.69 2.32
N PRO A 153 3.66 6.72 3.12
CA PRO A 153 4.41 7.95 3.33
C PRO A 153 5.01 8.38 2.00
N VAL A 154 4.65 9.59 1.57
CA VAL A 154 5.20 10.23 0.37
C VAL A 154 6.24 11.29 0.72
N GLY A 155 6.40 11.61 2.00
CA GLY A 155 7.38 12.58 2.49
C GLY A 155 7.16 13.98 1.90
N GLU A 156 8.25 14.72 1.71
CA GLU A 156 8.22 16.12 1.25
C GLU A 156 7.88 16.30 -0.24
N LEU A 157 7.38 15.27 -0.95
CA LEU A 157 7.04 15.40 -2.37
C LEU A 157 6.00 16.55 -2.55
N PRO A 158 6.31 17.66 -3.25
CA PRO A 158 5.40 18.82 -3.32
C PRO A 158 4.29 18.62 -4.35
N PHE A 159 3.35 17.71 -4.10
CA PHE A 159 2.11 17.56 -4.85
C PHE A 159 0.89 17.90 -3.98
N ASN A 160 -0.21 18.32 -4.56
CA ASN A 160 -1.47 18.62 -3.84
C ASN A 160 -2.66 17.91 -4.49
N ASN A 161 -2.50 17.36 -5.69
CA ASN A 161 -3.53 16.63 -6.41
C ASN A 161 -3.03 15.26 -6.88
N VAL A 162 -3.94 14.29 -6.93
CA VAL A 162 -3.72 12.90 -7.33
C VAL A 162 -4.75 12.55 -8.38
N GLU A 163 -4.31 12.18 -9.59
CA GLU A 163 -5.18 11.70 -10.66
C GLU A 163 -4.89 10.23 -10.97
N LEU A 164 -5.95 9.45 -11.14
CA LEU A 164 -5.85 8.09 -11.67
C LEU A 164 -6.14 8.10 -13.17
N ARG A 165 -5.26 7.46 -13.93
CA ARG A 165 -5.43 7.17 -15.37
C ARG A 165 -5.18 5.68 -15.56
N GLU A 166 -5.62 5.13 -16.69
CA GLU A 166 -5.44 3.70 -16.97
C GLU A 166 -3.95 3.29 -16.85
N GLY A 167 -3.64 2.45 -15.85
CA GLY A 167 -2.29 1.99 -15.50
C GLY A 167 -1.37 3.02 -14.82
N GLN A 168 -1.86 4.20 -14.44
CA GLN A 168 -1.02 5.32 -13.97
C GLN A 168 -1.64 6.12 -12.82
N LEU A 169 -0.83 6.37 -11.79
CA LEU A 169 -1.10 7.32 -10.71
C LEU A 169 -0.29 8.59 -10.95
N VAL A 170 -0.95 9.72 -11.21
CA VAL A 170 -0.32 11.00 -11.53
C VAL A 170 -0.39 11.94 -10.32
N LEU A 171 0.76 12.29 -9.77
CA LEU A 171 0.89 13.26 -8.67
C LEU A 171 1.20 14.65 -9.27
N LYS A 172 0.36 15.64 -8.99
CA LYS A 172 0.46 17.00 -9.55
C LYS A 172 0.62 18.06 -8.47
N LYS A 173 1.36 19.11 -8.82
CA LYS A 173 1.42 20.38 -8.09
C LYS A 173 0.55 21.39 -8.84
N GLU A 174 -0.64 21.69 -8.31
CA GLU A 174 -1.48 22.82 -8.74
C GLU A 174 -0.86 24.14 -8.33
#